data_AF-A0A7V8NMM1-F1
#
_entry.id   AF-A0A7V8NMM1-F1
#
_cell.length_a   1.000
_cell.length_b   1.000
_cell.length_c   1.000
_cell.angle_alpha   90.00
_cell.angle_beta   90.00
_cell.angle_gamma   90.00
#
_symmetry.space_group_name_H-M   'P 1'
#
loop_
_entity.id
_entity.type
_entity.pdbx_description
1 polymer ?
#
loop_
_entity_poly.entity_id
_entity_poly.type
_entity_poly.pdbx_seq_one_letter_code
_entity_poly.pdbx_strand_id
1 'polypeptide(L)'
;MGPVLETLIGGLMTGVLYSLVALGFVLIFKASGVFNFAQGAMVLFAALSFARLSEFMPLVLAFAFSVLIMIALAYAIEFLVLRHLVNQEGIILFMATLGIAYFLEGFGQTIWGSDIYKIGLGLPTNPIFILESVFP
;
A
#
# COMPACT_ATOMS: atom_id res chain seq x y z
N MET A 1 8.25 28.44 18.13
CA MET A 1 6.96 27.78 17.82
C MET A 1 6.99 26.97 16.50
N GLY A 2 7.93 27.22 15.58
CA GLY A 2 8.06 26.47 14.32
C GLY A 2 8.18 24.94 14.44
N PRO A 3 9.03 24.38 15.33
CA PRO A 3 9.22 22.93 15.44
C PRO A 3 7.96 22.20 15.93
N VAL A 4 7.18 22.85 16.79
CA VAL A 4 5.95 22.27 17.33
C VAL A 4 4.88 22.20 16.24
N LEU A 5 4.71 23.27 15.45
CA LEU A 5 3.74 23.28 14.36
C LEU A 5 4.12 22.29 13.24
N GLU A 6 5.39 22.21 12.88
CA GLU A 6 5.91 21.24 11.90
C GLU A 6 5.69 19.80 12.37
N THR A 7 6.03 19.49 13.63
CA THR A 7 5.82 18.16 14.22
C THR A 7 4.34 17.81 14.32
N LEU A 8 3.48 18.78 14.67
CA LEU A 8 2.03 18.58 14.72
C LEU A 8 1.46 18.25 13.33
N ILE A 9 1.83 19.01 12.30
CA ILE A 9 1.37 18.77 10.93
C ILE A 9 1.91 17.43 10.41
N GLY A 10 3.20 17.17 10.57
CA GLY A 10 3.81 15.90 10.15
C GLY A 10 3.23 14.68 10.88
N GLY A 11 2.98 14.84 12.19
CA GLY A 11 2.32 13.82 13.02
C GLY A 11 0.88 13.55 12.56
N LEU A 12 0.13 14.61 12.23
CA LEU A 12 -1.24 14.48 11.72
C LEU A 12 -1.27 13.81 10.34
N MET A 13 -0.37 14.18 9.43
CA MET A 13 -0.24 13.52 8.12
C MET A 13 0.06 12.02 8.27
N THR A 14 1.01 11.68 9.15
CA THR A 14 1.37 10.27 9.43
C THR A 14 0.21 9.51 10.07
N GLY A 15 -0.51 10.15 11.00
CA GLY A 15 -1.69 9.56 11.64
C GLY A 15 -2.83 9.28 10.66
N VAL A 16 -3.06 10.17 9.68
CA VAL A 16 -4.01 9.95 8.60
C VAL A 16 -3.61 8.75 7.74
N LEU A 17 -2.33 8.62 7.38
CA LEU A 17 -1.83 7.48 6.60
C LEU A 17 -2.08 6.15 7.32
N TYR A 18 -1.70 6.05 8.61
CA TYR A 18 -1.93 4.82 9.38
C TYR A 18 -3.42 4.54 9.59
N SER A 19 -4.25 5.57 9.75
CA SER A 19 -5.70 5.42 9.89
C SER A 19 -6.34 4.87 8.61
N LEU A 20 -5.89 5.32 7.44
CA LEU A 20 -6.37 4.79 6.15
C LEU A 20 -5.99 3.32 5.95
N VAL A 21 -4.76 2.94 6.33
CA VAL A 21 -4.31 1.53 6.27
C VAL A 21 -5.15 0.68 7.22
N ALA A 22 -5.36 1.13 8.46
CA ALA A 22 -6.19 0.43 9.43
C ALA A 22 -7.64 0.28 8.96
N LEU A 23 -8.22 1.33 8.36
CA LEU A 23 -9.56 1.30 7.79
C LEU A 23 -9.68 0.22 6.69
N GLY A 24 -8.69 0.12 5.81
CA GLY A 24 -8.64 -0.93 4.78
C GLY A 24 -8.68 -2.35 5.38
N PHE A 25 -7.83 -2.61 6.38
CA PHE A 25 -7.81 -3.89 7.10
C PHE A 25 -9.16 -4.20 7.77
N VAL A 26 -9.75 -3.22 8.46
CA VAL A 26 -11.04 -3.38 9.15
C VAL A 26 -12.18 -3.64 8.18
N LEU A 27 -12.21 -2.94 7.05
CA LEU A 27 -13.25 -3.14 6.02
C LEU A 27 -13.20 -4.54 5.44
N ILE A 28 -11.99 -5.05 5.14
CA ILE A 28 -11.81 -6.42 4.62
C ILE A 28 -12.27 -7.44 5.65
N PHE A 29 -11.85 -7.30 6.90
CA PHE A 29 -12.25 -8.21 7.97
C PHE A 29 -13.77 -8.19 8.19
N LYS A 30 -14.37 -7.01 8.22
CA LYS A 30 -15.82 -6.85 8.43
C LYS A 30 -16.65 -7.38 7.26
N ALA A 31 -16.16 -7.23 6.02
CA ALA A 31 -16.88 -7.68 4.83
C ALA A 31 -16.72 -9.19 4.59
N SER A 32 -15.52 -9.75 4.82
CA SER A 32 -15.23 -11.16 4.56
C SER A 32 -15.51 -12.07 5.75
N GLY A 33 -15.51 -11.54 6.98
CA GLY A 33 -15.59 -12.31 8.22
C GLY A 33 -14.28 -13.02 8.58
N VAL A 34 -13.20 -12.75 7.84
CA VAL A 34 -11.95 -13.50 7.94
C VAL A 34 -10.72 -12.60 7.79
N PHE A 35 -9.64 -12.93 8.52
CA PHE A 35 -8.45 -12.09 8.55
C PHE A 35 -7.49 -12.47 7.41
N ASN A 36 -7.23 -11.53 6.51
CA ASN A 36 -6.28 -11.74 5.41
C ASN A 36 -4.86 -11.31 5.80
N PHE A 37 -3.96 -12.25 6.04
CA PHE A 37 -2.55 -11.97 6.36
C PHE A 37 -1.71 -11.61 5.12
N ALA A 38 -2.19 -11.86 3.91
CA ALA A 38 -1.52 -11.49 2.67
C ALA A 38 -1.58 -10.00 2.37
N GLN A 39 -2.36 -9.24 3.14
CA GLN A 39 -2.64 -7.84 2.89
C GLN A 39 -1.37 -6.98 2.82
N GLY A 40 -0.36 -7.28 3.64
CA GLY A 40 0.94 -6.59 3.56
C GLY A 40 1.65 -6.79 2.22
N ALA A 41 1.73 -8.04 1.75
CA ALA A 41 2.32 -8.38 0.46
C ALA A 41 1.53 -7.79 -0.73
N MET A 42 0.20 -7.72 -0.61
CA MET A 42 -0.64 -7.04 -1.61
C MET A 42 -0.33 -5.54 -1.70
N VAL A 43 -0.10 -4.87 -0.56
CA VAL A 43 0.31 -3.45 -0.54
C VAL A 43 1.70 -3.28 -1.16
N LEU A 44 2.65 -4.19 -0.87
CA LEU A 44 3.97 -4.17 -1.51
C LEU A 44 3.86 -4.31 -3.04
N PHE A 45 3.04 -5.25 -3.51
CA PHE A 45 2.81 -5.46 -4.95
C PHE A 45 2.19 -4.21 -5.60
N ALA A 46 1.25 -3.55 -4.93
CA ALA A 46 0.67 -2.29 -5.38
C ALA A 46 1.74 -1.19 -5.51
N ALA A 47 2.60 -1.05 -4.50
CA ALA A 47 3.67 -0.06 -4.47
C ALA A 47 4.69 -0.30 -5.58
N LEU A 48 5.13 -1.55 -5.79
CA LEU A 48 6.05 -1.92 -6.88
C LEU A 48 5.43 -1.67 -8.26
N SER A 49 4.16 -2.04 -8.43
CA SER A 49 3.44 -1.80 -9.69
C SER A 49 3.37 -0.30 -10.00
N PHE A 50 3.02 0.52 -9.01
CA PHE A 50 2.96 1.97 -9.17
C PHE A 50 4.34 2.57 -9.45
N ALA A 51 5.35 2.20 -8.67
CA ALA A 51 6.70 2.74 -8.80
C ALA A 51 7.28 2.42 -10.18
N ARG A 52 7.13 1.19 -10.66
CA ARG A 52 7.59 0.79 -11.98
C ARG A 52 6.85 1.50 -13.10
N LEU A 53 5.53 1.62 -13.01
CA LEU A 53 4.73 2.35 -14.00
C LEU A 53 5.11 3.85 -14.04
N SER A 54 5.44 4.45 -12.89
CA SER A 54 5.79 5.87 -12.79
C SER A 54 7.06 6.25 -13.56
N GLU A 55 7.91 5.28 -13.92
CA GLU A 55 9.09 5.51 -14.76
C GLU A 55 8.73 5.66 -16.24
N PHE A 56 7.63 5.07 -16.69
CA PHE A 56 7.24 5.01 -18.10
C PHE A 56 6.10 5.96 -18.47
N MET A 57 5.30 6.41 -17.50
CA MET A 57 4.11 7.22 -17.77
C MET A 57 3.87 8.29 -16.69
N PRO A 58 3.04 9.31 -16.98
CA PRO A 58 2.70 10.35 -16.00
C PRO A 58 2.10 9.76 -14.72
N LEU A 59 2.37 10.41 -13.59
CA LEU A 59 2.02 9.92 -12.24
C LEU A 59 0.54 9.53 -12.09
N VAL A 60 -0.37 10.32 -12.69
CA VAL A 60 -1.82 10.07 -12.65
C VAL A 60 -2.19 8.80 -13.42
N LEU A 61 -1.59 8.58 -14.58
CA LEU A 61 -1.83 7.36 -15.37
C LEU A 61 -1.22 6.14 -14.65
N ALA A 62 0.00 6.26 -14.13
CA ALA A 62 0.64 5.20 -13.36
C ALA A 62 -0.21 4.77 -12.16
N PHE A 63 -0.82 5.73 -11.46
CA PHE A 63 -1.73 5.47 -10.35
C PHE A 63 -3.02 4.78 -10.81
N ALA A 64 -3.65 5.24 -11.90
CA ALA A 64 -4.85 4.61 -12.42
C ALA A 64 -4.60 3.15 -12.84
N PHE A 65 -3.49 2.89 -13.55
CA PHE A 65 -3.13 1.53 -13.95
C PHE A 65 -2.74 0.63 -12.77
N SER A 66 -2.02 1.16 -11.76
CA SER A 66 -1.70 0.36 -10.56
C SER A 66 -2.96 -0.03 -9.79
N VAL A 67 -3.95 0.87 -9.68
CA VAL A 67 -5.26 0.57 -9.08
C VAL A 67 -5.99 -0.52 -9.87
N LEU A 68 -6.00 -0.45 -11.21
CA LEU A 68 -6.61 -1.48 -12.05
C LEU A 68 -5.94 -2.85 -11.89
N ILE A 69 -4.60 -2.88 -11.86
CA ILE A 69 -3.83 -4.12 -11.60
C ILE A 69 -4.20 -4.69 -10.23
N MET A 70 -4.32 -3.85 -9.21
CA MET A 70 -4.66 -4.30 -7.86
C MET A 70 -6.10 -4.80 -7.73
N ILE A 71 -7.06 -4.18 -8.42
CA ILE A 71 -8.44 -4.69 -8.48
C ILE A 71 -8.45 -6.08 -9.12
N ALA A 72 -7.75 -6.25 -10.26
CA ALA A 72 -7.67 -7.53 -10.94
C ALA A 72 -6.99 -8.60 -10.08
N LEU A 73 -5.89 -8.26 -9.40
CA LEU A 73 -5.16 -9.16 -8.50
C LEU A 73 -6.02 -9.56 -7.29
N ALA A 74 -6.66 -8.60 -6.63
CA ALA A 74 -7.53 -8.85 -5.49
C ALA A 74 -8.70 -9.76 -5.87
N TYR A 75 -9.34 -9.49 -7.02
CA TYR A 75 -10.40 -10.34 -7.54
C TYR A 75 -9.91 -11.76 -7.86
N ALA A 76 -8.72 -11.91 -8.46
CA ALA A 76 -8.14 -13.21 -8.74
C ALA A 76 -7.86 -14.02 -7.46
N ILE A 77 -7.28 -13.38 -6.44
CA ILE A 77 -7.01 -14.02 -5.13
C ILE A 77 -8.32 -14.42 -4.44
N GLU A 78 -9.31 -13.51 -4.45
CA GLU A 78 -10.62 -13.78 -3.88
C GLU A 78 -11.28 -14.97 -4.57
N PHE A 79 -11.34 -14.97 -5.90
CA PHE A 79 -11.99 -15.99 -6.70
C PHE A 79 -11.30 -17.35 -6.61
N LEU A 80 -9.96 -17.38 -6.70
CA LEU A 80 -9.20 -18.63 -6.75
C LEU A 80 -9.02 -19.24 -5.36
N VAL A 81 -8.81 -18.42 -4.32
CA VAL A 81 -8.41 -18.91 -3.00
C VAL A 81 -9.46 -18.58 -1.94
N LEU A 82 -9.68 -17.29 -1.66
CA LEU A 82 -10.41 -16.89 -0.45
C LEU A 82 -11.88 -17.33 -0.44
N ARG A 83 -12.55 -17.32 -1.60
CA ARG A 83 -13.94 -17.74 -1.74
C ARG A 83 -14.17 -19.21 -1.34
N HIS A 84 -13.16 -20.08 -1.50
CA HIS A 84 -13.23 -21.49 -1.13
C HIS A 84 -12.98 -21.74 0.37
N LEU A 85 -12.45 -20.73 1.08
CA LEU A 85 -12.08 -20.82 2.49
C LEU A 85 -13.12 -20.19 3.42
N VAL A 86 -14.26 -19.76 2.88
CA VAL A 86 -15.39 -19.25 3.66
C VAL A 86 -15.92 -20.37 4.56
N ASN A 87 -16.13 -20.06 5.84
CA ASN A 87 -16.55 -20.99 6.91
C ASN A 87 -15.53 -22.06 7.32
N GLN A 88 -14.27 -21.94 6.90
CA GLN A 88 -13.19 -22.81 7.39
C GLN A 88 -12.62 -22.29 8.71
N GLU A 89 -11.89 -23.14 9.43
CA GLU A 89 -11.19 -22.73 10.65
C GLU A 89 -10.16 -21.62 10.37
N GLY A 90 -10.02 -20.68 11.31
CA GLY A 90 -9.15 -19.51 11.14
C GLY A 90 -7.68 -19.85 10.85
N ILE A 91 -7.19 -21.00 11.35
CA ILE A 91 -5.82 -21.49 11.08
C ILE A 91 -5.63 -21.82 9.60
N ILE A 92 -6.63 -22.42 8.94
CA ILE A 92 -6.56 -22.78 7.52
C ILE A 92 -6.41 -21.52 6.67
N LEU A 93 -7.18 -20.47 7.00
CA LEU A 93 -7.04 -19.20 6.30
C LEU A 93 -5.70 -18.52 6.58
N PHE A 94 -5.24 -18.54 7.82
CA PHE A 94 -3.92 -18.00 8.16
C PHE A 94 -2.82 -18.63 7.31
N MET A 95 -2.79 -19.96 7.22
CA MET A 95 -1.83 -20.68 6.39
C MET A 95 -1.97 -20.34 4.90
N ALA A 96 -3.19 -20.30 4.39
CA ALA A 96 -3.45 -19.96 2.98
C ALA A 96 -2.98 -18.54 2.64
N THR A 97 -3.27 -17.57 3.51
CA THR A 97 -2.91 -16.17 3.29
C THR A 97 -1.42 -15.90 3.46
N LEU A 98 -0.73 -16.63 4.33
CA LEU A 98 0.75 -16.65 4.32
C LEU A 98 1.30 -17.21 3.00
N GLY A 99 0.71 -18.29 2.48
CA GLY A 99 1.08 -18.85 1.18
C GLY A 99 0.90 -17.84 0.04
N ILE A 100 -0.22 -17.11 0.04
CA ILE A 100 -0.48 -16.01 -0.90
C ILE A 100 0.55 -14.89 -0.71
N ALA A 101 0.90 -14.53 0.53
CA ALA A 101 1.88 -13.48 0.81
C ALA A 101 3.24 -13.81 0.17
N TYR A 102 3.78 -15.00 0.46
CA TYR A 102 5.07 -15.43 -0.09
C TYR A 102 5.04 -15.58 -1.61
N PHE A 103 3.93 -16.08 -2.16
CA PHE A 103 3.74 -16.14 -3.61
C PHE A 103 3.78 -14.73 -4.23
N LEU A 104 3.04 -13.77 -3.67
CA LEU A 104 3.01 -12.39 -4.17
C LEU A 104 4.35 -11.67 -4.01
N GLU A 105 5.07 -11.91 -2.93
CA GLU A 105 6.41 -11.35 -2.73
C GLU A 105 7.37 -11.84 -3.81
N GLY A 106 7.44 -13.16 -4.04
CA GLY A 106 8.30 -13.73 -5.08
C GLY A 106 7.86 -13.35 -6.49
N PHE A 107 6.56 -13.39 -6.75
CA PHE A 107 5.98 -13.04 -8.06
C PHE A 107 6.16 -11.56 -8.38
N GLY A 108 5.91 -10.68 -7.40
CA GLY A 108 6.10 -9.23 -7.53
C GLY A 108 7.55 -8.87 -7.84
N GLN A 109 8.50 -9.47 -7.12
CA GLN A 109 9.93 -9.28 -7.40
C GLN A 109 10.34 -9.83 -8.77
N THR A 110 9.72 -10.92 -9.23
CA THR A 110 10.03 -11.50 -10.55
C THR A 110 9.52 -10.62 -11.69
N ILE A 111 8.31 -10.05 -11.58
CA ILE A 111 7.73 -9.20 -12.63
C ILE A 111 8.34 -7.81 -12.61
N TRP A 112 8.41 -7.18 -11.43
CA TRP A 112 8.82 -5.78 -11.33
C TRP A 112 10.31 -5.61 -11.13
N GLY A 113 10.95 -6.53 -10.41
CA GLY A 113 12.32 -6.42 -9.95
C GLY A 113 12.39 -6.20 -8.44
N SER A 114 13.59 -6.31 -7.89
CA SER A 114 13.88 -6.04 -6.47
C SER A 114 14.64 -4.73 -6.26
N ASP A 115 14.69 -3.88 -7.29
CA ASP A 115 15.44 -2.62 -7.25
C ASP A 115 14.72 -1.56 -6.42
N ILE A 116 15.49 -0.60 -5.91
CA ILE A 116 14.93 0.55 -5.18
C ILE A 116 14.46 1.60 -6.20
N TYR A 117 13.15 1.69 -6.38
CA TYR A 117 12.54 2.70 -7.25
C TYR A 117 12.51 4.08 -6.58
N LYS A 118 12.97 5.11 -7.31
CA LYS A 118 12.83 6.50 -6.90
C LYS A 118 11.64 7.13 -7.63
N ILE A 119 10.61 7.49 -6.89
CA ILE A 119 9.43 8.16 -7.46
C ILE A 119 9.75 9.66 -7.55
N GLY A 120 9.98 10.15 -8.77
CA GLY A 120 10.18 11.56 -9.05
C GLY A 120 8.85 12.33 -9.00
N LEU A 121 8.38 12.68 -7.79
CA LEU A 121 7.12 13.39 -7.59
C LEU A 121 7.10 14.82 -8.19
N GLY A 122 8.24 15.33 -8.66
CA GLY A 122 8.39 16.72 -9.10
C GLY A 122 8.22 17.75 -7.97
N LEU A 123 8.09 17.28 -6.73
CA LEU A 123 7.95 18.11 -5.55
C LEU A 123 9.33 18.53 -5.02
N PRO A 124 9.49 19.78 -4.55
CA PRO A 124 10.73 20.23 -3.93
C PRO A 124 11.00 19.39 -2.68
N THR A 125 12.08 18.61 -2.67
CA THR A 125 12.55 17.84 -1.50
C THR A 125 13.38 18.68 -0.53
N ASN A 126 13.68 19.92 -0.88
CA ASN A 126 14.31 20.89 0.01
C ASN A 126 13.28 21.46 0.99
N PRO A 127 13.60 21.53 2.29
CA PRO A 127 12.76 22.24 3.26
C PRO A 127 12.60 23.69 2.81
N ILE A 128 11.36 24.11 2.59
CA ILE A 128 11.04 25.51 2.29
C ILE A 128 10.79 26.19 3.64
N PHE A 129 11.73 27.00 4.09
CA PHE A 129 11.63 27.75 5.33
C PHE A 129 10.74 28.99 5.13
N ILE A 130 9.42 28.79 5.14
CA ILE A 130 8.43 29.85 4.87
C ILE A 130 8.32 30.85 6.04
N LEU A 131 8.64 30.43 7.27
CA LEU A 131 8.39 31.18 8.51
C LEU A 131 9.65 31.75 9.18
N GLU A 132 10.83 31.64 8.57
CA GLU A 132 12.11 32.09 9.14
C GLU A 132 12.16 33.62 9.33
N SER A 133 11.37 34.37 8.56
CA SER A 133 11.28 35.84 8.62
C SER A 133 10.23 36.38 9.60
N VAL A 134 9.36 35.52 10.14
CA VAL A 134 8.22 35.92 10.99
C VAL A 134 8.48 35.65 12.47
N PHE A 135 9.40 34.74 12.79
CA PHE A 135 9.72 34.38 14.18
C PHE A 135 11.25 34.37 14.36
N PRO A 136 11.82 35.35 15.10
CA PRO A 136 13.23 35.35 15.46
C PRO A 136 13.59 34.22 16.45
#